data_AF-A0A941JC32-F1
#
_entry.id   AF-A0A941JC32-F1
#
_cell.length_a   1.000
_cell.length_b   1.000
_cell.length_c   1.000
_cell.angle_alpha   90.00
_cell.angle_beta   90.00
_cell.angle_gamma   90.00
#
_symmetry.space_group_name_H-M   'P 1'
#
loop_
_entity.id
_entity.type
_entity.pdbx_description
1 polymer ?
#
loop_
_entity_poly.entity_id
_entity_poly.type
_entity_poly.pdbx_seq_one_letter_code
_entity_poly.pdbx_strand_id
1 'polypeptide(L)'
;MELEIFTQDRDNQWKFISEKVFDGFKSLTVKLNYYTYSTFELFVGLTPENIQMFVPDTVIYMEGLYFYVDAVVVDDQATAQIKVSGKSLLGKSLDRIVYQFIIKRHRQSKLFGNTLIMK
;
A
#
# COMPACT_ATOMS: atom_id res chain seq x y z
N MET A 1 -12.73 -7.09 -14.28
CA MET A 1 -12.45 -6.80 -12.86
C MET A 1 -12.35 -5.30 -12.74
N GLU A 2 -12.99 -4.73 -11.73
CA GLU A 2 -12.98 -3.30 -11.46
C GLU A 2 -12.06 -3.02 -10.26
N LEU A 3 -11.29 -1.94 -10.34
CA LEU A 3 -10.41 -1.48 -9.26
C LEU A 3 -11.00 -0.21 -8.68
N GLU A 4 -11.24 -0.17 -7.37
CA GLU A 4 -11.67 1.06 -6.72
C GLU A 4 -10.45 1.82 -6.19
N ILE A 5 -10.31 3.07 -6.62
CA ILE A 5 -9.17 3.93 -6.35
C ILE A 5 -9.53 4.90 -5.23
N PHE A 6 -8.67 4.97 -4.24
CA PHE A 6 -8.78 5.85 -3.09
C PHE A 6 -7.56 6.75 -3.00
N THR A 7 -7.79 8.05 -2.95
CA THR A 7 -6.73 9.03 -2.71
C THR A 7 -6.80 9.59 -1.30
N GLN A 8 -5.63 9.99 -0.80
CA GLN A 8 -5.50 10.54 0.54
C GLN A 8 -5.93 12.01 0.56
N ASP A 9 -6.73 12.37 1.56
CA ASP A 9 -7.10 13.76 1.82
C ASP A 9 -5.84 14.58 2.15
N ARG A 10 -5.63 15.68 1.41
CA ARG A 10 -4.41 16.51 1.55
C ARG A 10 -4.29 17.16 2.92
N ASP A 11 -5.41 17.41 3.58
CA ASP A 11 -5.46 18.06 4.88
C ASP A 11 -5.54 17.04 6.03
N ASN A 12 -5.74 15.75 5.71
CA ASN A 12 -5.81 14.68 6.69
C ASN A 12 -5.24 13.35 6.17
N GLN A 13 -4.00 13.06 6.55
CA GLN A 13 -3.28 11.83 6.19
C GLN A 13 -3.98 10.51 6.62
N TRP A 14 -4.98 10.56 7.50
CA TRP A 14 -5.72 9.37 7.95
C TRP A 14 -7.01 9.13 7.18
N LYS A 15 -7.38 10.05 6.29
CA LYS A 15 -8.64 10.00 5.56
C LYS A 15 -8.36 9.70 4.09
N PHE A 16 -9.00 8.64 3.62
CA PHE A 16 -8.99 8.24 2.21
C PHE A 16 -10.40 8.39 1.65
N ILE A 17 -10.50 8.87 0.42
CA ILE A 17 -11.77 9.13 -0.25
C ILE A 17 -11.80 8.29 -1.51
N SER A 18 -12.90 7.54 -1.72
CA SER A 18 -13.12 6.84 -2.99
C SER A 18 -13.25 7.87 -4.10
N GLU A 19 -12.34 7.82 -5.08
CA GLU A 19 -12.27 8.80 -6.15
C GLU A 19 -12.87 8.26 -7.44
N LYS A 20 -12.56 7.00 -7.78
CA LYS A 20 -12.91 6.44 -9.08
C LYS A 20 -12.93 4.91 -9.08
N VAL A 21 -13.80 4.33 -9.90
CA VAL A 21 -13.72 2.93 -10.33
C VAL A 21 -13.01 2.85 -11.67
N PHE A 22 -11.99 2.00 -11.77
CA PHE A 22 -11.10 1.88 -12.91
C PHE A 22 -11.02 0.43 -13.41
N ASP A 23 -11.24 0.24 -14.71
CA ASP A 23 -11.20 -1.04 -15.41
C ASP A 23 -10.30 -1.01 -16.67
N GLY A 24 -9.69 0.14 -16.97
CA GLY A 24 -8.92 0.41 -18.20
C GLY A 24 -7.48 -0.12 -18.22
N PHE A 25 -7.18 -1.19 -17.48
CA PHE A 25 -5.84 -1.78 -17.47
C PHE A 25 -5.64 -2.82 -18.56
N LYS A 26 -4.39 -2.97 -19.02
CA LYS A 26 -4.02 -4.01 -20.00
C LYS A 26 -3.80 -5.35 -19.32
N SER A 27 -3.14 -5.35 -18.17
CA SER A 27 -2.93 -6.56 -17.38
C SER A 27 -2.73 -6.22 -15.91
N LEU A 28 -3.19 -7.12 -15.05
CA LEU A 28 -3.01 -7.08 -13.61
C LEU A 28 -2.50 -8.44 -13.14
N THR A 29 -1.42 -8.45 -12.37
CA THR A 29 -0.90 -9.63 -11.68
C THR A 29 -0.93 -9.36 -10.19
N VAL A 30 -1.60 -10.24 -9.43
CA VAL A 30 -1.61 -10.20 -7.96
C VAL A 30 -0.93 -11.46 -7.45
N LYS A 31 0.08 -11.30 -6.59
CA LYS A 31 0.79 -12.40 -5.92
C LYS A 31 0.39 -12.40 -4.45
N LEU A 32 -0.47 -13.35 -4.09
CA LEU A 32 -0.91 -13.53 -2.71
C LEU A 32 0.17 -14.25 -1.90
N ASN A 33 0.54 -13.67 -0.75
CA ASN A 33 1.45 -14.30 0.20
C ASN A 33 0.77 -14.39 1.56
N TYR A 34 0.71 -15.59 2.14
CA TYR A 34 0.06 -15.84 3.43
C TYR A 34 0.91 -15.43 4.64
N TYR A 35 2.23 -15.48 4.52
CA TYR A 35 3.15 -15.26 5.64
C TYR A 35 3.72 -13.84 5.71
N THR A 36 3.67 -13.11 4.60
CA THR A 36 4.20 -11.75 4.47
C THR A 36 3.10 -10.87 3.89
N TYR A 37 3.43 -9.93 3.00
CA TYR A 37 2.47 -9.09 2.30
C TYR A 37 2.28 -9.59 0.87
N SER A 38 1.06 -9.41 0.36
CA SER A 38 0.77 -9.65 -1.05
C SER A 38 1.32 -8.50 -1.89
N THR A 39 1.64 -8.76 -3.16
CA THR A 39 2.12 -7.73 -4.09
C THR A 39 1.26 -7.70 -5.34
N PHE A 40 1.28 -6.57 -6.05
CA PHE A 40 0.63 -6.44 -7.34
C PHE A 40 1.53 -5.75 -8.35
N GLU A 41 1.30 -6.06 -9.63
CA GLU A 41 1.82 -5.35 -10.79
C GLU A 41 0.68 -5.09 -11.76
N LEU A 42 0.45 -3.83 -12.06
CA LEU A 42 -0.64 -3.33 -12.90
C LEU A 42 -0.03 -2.56 -14.08
N PHE A 43 -0.42 -2.91 -15.29
CA PHE A 43 0.02 -2.25 -16.52
C PHE A 43 -1.13 -1.46 -17.11
N VAL A 44 -0.94 -0.14 -17.24
CA VAL A 44 -1.95 0.78 -17.79
C VAL A 44 -1.34 1.65 -18.88
N GLY A 45 -2.20 2.25 -19.71
CA GLY A 45 -1.74 3.18 -20.74
C GLY A 45 -1.05 4.40 -20.15
N LEU A 46 -0.01 4.90 -20.82
CA LEU A 46 0.68 6.14 -20.46
C LEU A 46 -0.19 7.34 -20.89
N THR A 47 -1.10 7.75 -20.01
CA THR A 47 -1.95 8.93 -20.18
C THR A 47 -1.77 9.89 -19.01
N PRO A 48 -1.98 11.22 -19.21
CA PRO A 48 -1.91 12.18 -18.11
C PRO A 48 -2.83 11.84 -16.93
N GLU A 49 -4.02 11.29 -17.22
CA GLU A 49 -4.99 10.86 -16.20
C GLU A 49 -4.46 9.71 -15.36
N ASN A 50 -3.91 8.67 -16.00
CA ASN A 50 -3.36 7.51 -15.29
C ASN A 50 -2.14 7.89 -14.44
N ILE A 51 -1.30 8.81 -14.92
CA ILE A 51 -0.14 9.32 -14.17
C ILE A 51 -0.59 10.05 -12.90
N GLN A 52 -1.68 10.83 -12.96
CA GLN A 52 -2.20 11.55 -11.79
C GLN A 52 -2.93 10.62 -10.81
N MET A 53 -3.59 9.58 -11.32
CA MET A 53 -4.34 8.61 -10.52
C MET A 53 -3.41 7.67 -9.75
N PHE A 54 -2.43 7.10 -10.44
CA PHE A 54 -1.48 6.15 -9.87
C PHE A 54 -0.25 6.89 -9.39
N VAL A 55 -0.34 7.50 -8.21
CA VAL A 55 0.80 8.08 -7.49
C VAL A 55 1.12 7.22 -6.27
N PRO A 56 2.34 7.29 -5.71
CA PRO A 56 2.66 6.62 -4.46
C PRO A 56 1.63 6.93 -3.36
N ASP A 57 1.37 5.94 -2.50
CA ASP A 57 0.36 5.97 -1.44
C ASP A 57 -1.12 5.95 -1.87
N THR A 58 -1.44 6.07 -3.17
CA THR A 58 -2.79 5.77 -3.66
C THR A 58 -3.17 4.34 -3.24
N VAL A 59 -4.37 4.20 -2.67
CA VAL A 59 -4.89 2.91 -2.24
C VAL A 59 -5.81 2.36 -3.32
N ILE A 60 -5.65 1.07 -3.63
CA ILE A 60 -6.43 0.36 -4.64
C ILE A 60 -7.10 -0.83 -3.95
N TYR A 61 -8.42 -0.90 -4.06
CA TYR A 61 -9.19 -2.05 -3.65
C TYR A 61 -9.41 -2.99 -4.83
N MET A 62 -9.00 -4.24 -4.66
CA MET A 62 -9.05 -5.28 -5.69
C MET A 62 -9.45 -6.60 -5.04
N GLU A 63 -10.58 -7.18 -5.46
CA GLU A 63 -11.01 -8.53 -5.06
C GLU A 63 -10.99 -8.76 -3.53
N GLY A 64 -11.50 -7.82 -2.74
CA GLY A 64 -11.58 -7.95 -1.29
C GLY A 64 -10.32 -7.55 -0.52
N LEU A 65 -9.26 -7.11 -1.21
CA LEU A 65 -7.99 -6.73 -0.60
C LEU A 65 -7.61 -5.30 -0.97
N TYR A 66 -7.02 -4.60 0.00
CA TYR A 66 -6.46 -3.27 -0.18
C TYR A 66 -4.95 -3.32 -0.40
N PHE A 67 -4.51 -2.62 -1.43
CA PHE A 67 -3.11 -2.42 -1.78
C PHE A 67 -2.79 -0.94 -1.83
N TYR A 68 -1.54 -0.57 -1.61
CA TYR A 68 -1.06 0.79 -1.86
C TYR A 68 -0.04 0.76 -3.00
N VAL A 69 -0.03 1.82 -3.80
CA VAL A 69 0.98 2.05 -4.82
C VAL A 69 2.31 2.38 -4.14
N ASP A 70 3.34 1.58 -4.44
CA ASP A 70 4.70 1.74 -3.92
C ASP A 70 5.59 2.43 -4.98
N ALA A 71 5.50 1.96 -6.23
CA ALA A 71 6.30 2.50 -7.32
C ALA A 71 5.54 2.52 -8.65
N VAL A 72 5.82 3.55 -9.45
CA VAL A 72 5.25 3.78 -10.78
C VAL A 72 6.41 4.05 -11.73
N VAL A 73 6.57 3.21 -12.74
CA VAL A 73 7.66 3.29 -13.70
C VAL A 73 7.13 3.26 -15.12
N VAL A 74 7.79 3.96 -16.04
CA VAL A 74 7.52 3.83 -17.47
C VAL A 74 8.12 2.49 -17.90
N ASP A 75 7.26 1.56 -18.34
CA ASP A 75 7.68 0.20 -18.68
C ASP A 75 8.32 0.14 -20.06
N ASP A 76 7.66 0.74 -21.06
CA ASP A 76 8.16 0.82 -22.43
C ASP A 76 7.55 2.02 -23.17
N GLN A 77 8.41 2.85 -23.75
CA GLN A 77 8.00 4.00 -24.58
C GLN A 77 7.36 3.55 -25.90
N ALA A 78 7.72 2.39 -26.43
CA ALA A 78 7.15 1.86 -27.67
C ALA A 78 5.71 1.38 -27.50
N THR A 79 5.37 0.81 -26.33
CA THR A 79 3.99 0.35 -26.05
C THR A 79 3.12 1.39 -25.33
N ALA A 80 3.71 2.54 -24.98
CA ALA A 80 3.11 3.64 -24.24
C ALA A 80 2.40 3.15 -22.96
N GLN A 81 3.16 2.51 -22.07
CA GLN A 81 2.62 1.94 -20.82
C GLN A 81 3.40 2.40 -19.59
N ILE A 82 2.67 2.49 -18.48
CA ILE A 82 3.27 2.55 -17.15
C ILE A 82 2.98 1.26 -16.42
N LYS A 83 3.98 0.82 -15.65
CA LYS A 83 3.87 -0.25 -14.67
C LYS A 83 3.70 0.39 -13.30
N VAL A 84 2.56 0.10 -12.68
CA VAL A 84 2.22 0.46 -11.31
C VAL A 84 2.40 -0.78 -10.45
N SER A 85 3.15 -0.66 -9.37
CA SER A 85 3.46 -1.77 -8.49
C SER A 85 3.27 -1.39 -7.03
N GLY A 86 2.95 -2.38 -6.21
CA GLY A 86 2.74 -2.12 -4.80
C GLY A 86 2.47 -3.35 -3.97
N LYS A 87 2.10 -3.10 -2.72
CA LYS A 87 1.97 -4.11 -1.67
C LYS A 87 0.61 -3.99 -0.99
N SER A 88 0.13 -5.09 -0.42
CA SER A 88 -1.04 -5.04 0.46
C SER A 88 -0.77 -4.15 1.67
N LEU A 89 -1.80 -3.63 2.34
CA LEU A 89 -1.63 -2.74 3.51
C LEU A 89 -0.71 -3.29 4.61
N LEU A 90 -0.59 -4.62 4.75
CA LEU A 90 0.36 -5.27 5.65
C LEU A 90 1.83 -4.93 5.34
N GLY A 91 2.17 -4.65 4.08
CA GLY A 91 3.52 -4.20 3.69
C GLY A 91 3.91 -2.88 4.37
N LYS A 92 2.93 -1.99 4.57
CA LYS A 92 3.13 -0.67 5.18
C LYS A 92 3.40 -0.74 6.68
N SER A 93 3.05 -1.84 7.37
CA SER A 93 3.35 -1.98 8.80
C SER A 93 4.84 -2.19 9.08
N LEU A 94 5.60 -2.69 8.10
CA LEU A 94 7.04 -2.90 8.22
C LEU A 94 7.84 -1.60 8.05
N ASP A 95 7.25 -0.57 7.42
CA ASP A 95 7.89 0.74 7.24
C ASP A 95 7.82 1.62 8.50
N ARG A 96 7.07 1.20 9.53
CA ARG A 96 7.09 1.89 10.83
C ARG A 96 8.38 1.58 11.58
N ILE A 97 9.16 2.63 11.89
CA ILE A 97 10.25 2.53 12.88
C ILE A 97 9.63 2.28 14.25
N VAL A 98 9.57 1.01 14.66
CA VAL A 98 9.20 0.64 16.04
C VAL A 98 10.46 0.70 16.90
N TYR A 99 10.61 1.77 17.69
CA TYR A 99 11.63 1.80 18.74
C TYR A 99 11.28 0.77 19.82
N GLN A 100 11.96 -0.38 19.79
CA GLN A 100 11.85 -1.37 20.86
C GLN A 100 12.67 -0.90 22.07
N PHE A 101 12.03 -0.28 23.05
CA PHE A 101 12.65 -0.03 24.36
C PHE A 101 12.65 -1.32 25.19
N ILE A 102 13.70 -2.13 25.06
CA ILE A 102 13.92 -3.27 25.97
C ILE A 102 14.49 -2.73 27.29
N ILE A 103 13.63 -2.46 28.27
CA ILE A 103 14.06 -2.17 29.64
C ILE A 103 14.41 -3.50 30.32
N LYS A 104 15.68 -3.91 30.24
CA LYS A 104 16.17 -5.11 30.93
C LYS A 104 16.42 -4.78 32.40
N ARG A 105 15.41 -4.95 33.25
CA ARG A 105 15.60 -4.88 34.71
C ARG A 105 16.12 -6.21 35.22
N HIS A 106 17.30 -6.21 35.82
CA HIS A 106 17.76 -7.36 36.59
C HIS A 106 17.02 -7.37 37.93
N ARG A 107 15.93 -8.13 38.04
CA ARG A 107 15.41 -8.53 39.35
C ARG A 107 14.59 -9.80 39.28
N GLN A 108 14.86 -10.70 40.22
CA GLN A 108 14.11 -11.93 40.42
C GLN A 108 12.64 -11.61 40.77
N SER A 109 11.75 -12.44 40.24
CA SER A 109 10.32 -12.59 40.55
C SER A 109 9.30 -11.59 39.95
N LYS A 110 8.42 -12.18 39.12
CA LYS A 110 6.97 -11.95 38.88
C LYS A 110 6.41 -10.51 38.83
N LEU A 111 5.96 -10.11 37.63
CA LEU A 111 4.58 -9.64 37.30
C LEU A 111 4.60 -9.04 35.88
N PHE A 112 3.95 -9.70 34.92
CA PHE A 112 3.76 -9.18 33.56
C PHE A 112 2.51 -8.30 33.52
N GLY A 113 2.71 -6.98 33.49
CA GLY A 113 1.68 -5.99 33.14
C GLY A 113 2.14 -5.22 31.90
N ASN A 114 1.47 -5.44 30.77
CA ASN A 114 1.73 -4.68 29.54
C ASN A 114 0.96 -3.36 29.62
N THR A 115 1.65 -2.24 29.84
CA THR A 115 1.06 -0.91 29.66
C THR A 115 1.55 -0.33 28.34
N LEU A 116 0.62 -0.18 27.39
CA LEU A 116 0.81 0.60 26.17
C LEU A 116 0.58 2.08 26.50
N ILE A 117 1.54 2.94 26.16
CA ILE A 117 1.32 4.39 26.07
C ILE A 117 1.52 4.76 24.61
N MET A 118 0.45 5.19 23.94
CA MET A 118 0.53 5.80 22.61
C MET A 118 0.72 7.30 22.79
N LYS A 119 1.76 7.86 22.16
CA LYS A 119 1.93 9.29 21.92
C LYS A 119 1.56 9.60 20.48
#